data_AF-A0A2Z5JH99-F1
#
_entry.id   AF-A0A2Z5JH99-F1
#
_cell.length_a   1.000
_cell.length_b   1.000
_cell.length_c   1.000
_cell.angle_alpha   90.00
_cell.angle_beta   90.00
_cell.angle_gamma   90.00
#
_symmetry.space_group_name_H-M   'P 1'
#
loop_
_entity.id
_entity.type
_entity.pdbx_description
1 polymer ?
#
loop_
_entity_poly.entity_id
_entity_poly.type
_entity_poly.pdbx_seq_one_letter_code
_entity_poly.pdbx_strand_id
1 'polypeptide(L)'
;MQGIAWLANGEATRLRGIGTWRLQSPEIPLPKELDSLLDRRGSWVRSGDLEEDGVEGSPHFLLNLDANALYFWAVNPHCQQ
;
A
#
# COMPACT_ATOMS: atom_id res chain seq x y z
N MET A 1 3.41 -3.89 -12.32
CA MET A 1 2.12 -3.16 -12.32
C MET A 1 2.16 -2.16 -11.19
N GLN A 2 1.87 -0.88 -11.43
CA GLN A 2 1.82 0.17 -10.39
C GLN A 2 0.63 1.09 -10.66
N GLY A 3 -0.08 1.51 -9.61
CA GLY A 3 -1.25 2.37 -9.80
C GLY A 3 -1.98 2.74 -8.52
N ILE A 4 -3.03 3.56 -8.72
CA ILE A 4 -3.98 4.00 -7.69
C ILE A 4 -5.35 3.46 -8.06
N ALA A 5 -6.00 2.79 -7.11
CA ALA A 5 -7.41 2.49 -7.16
C ALA A 5 -8.16 3.44 -6.21
N TRP A 6 -8.91 4.38 -6.77
CA TRP A 6 -9.84 5.21 -6.01
C TRP A 6 -11.03 4.35 -5.58
N LEU A 7 -11.32 4.34 -4.28
CA LEU A 7 -12.34 3.47 -3.72
C LEU A 7 -13.67 4.19 -3.61
N ALA A 8 -14.77 3.43 -3.57
CA ALA A 8 -16.08 3.98 -3.22
C ALA A 8 -16.08 4.45 -1.75
N ASN A 9 -16.84 5.51 -1.43
CA ASN A 9 -16.83 6.11 -0.10
C ASN A 9 -16.98 5.09 1.03
N GLY A 10 -16.05 5.13 2.00
CA GLY A 10 -16.05 4.25 3.18
C GLY A 10 -15.36 2.90 2.97
N GLU A 11 -15.02 2.53 1.73
CA GLU A 11 -14.35 1.26 1.44
C GLU A 11 -12.94 1.17 2.03
N ALA A 12 -12.21 2.28 2.16
CA ALA A 12 -10.92 2.23 2.83
C ALA A 12 -11.07 1.82 4.31
N THR A 13 -12.08 2.34 5.02
CA THR A 13 -12.39 1.92 6.38
C THR A 13 -12.80 0.45 6.44
N ARG A 14 -13.64 0.00 5.49
CA ARG A 14 -14.04 -1.41 5.39
C ARG A 14 -12.83 -2.33 5.18
N LEU A 15 -11.96 -2.00 4.22
CA LEU A 15 -10.71 -2.72 3.95
C LEU A 15 -9.82 -2.79 5.19
N ARG A 16 -9.72 -1.68 5.93
CA ARG A 16 -8.97 -1.67 7.20
C ARG A 16 -9.53 -2.63 8.25
N GLY A 17 -10.83 -2.86 8.26
CA GLY A 17 -11.49 -3.76 9.20
C GLY A 17 -11.36 -5.26 8.89
N ILE A 18 -10.94 -5.62 7.68
CA ILE A 18 -10.92 -7.03 7.22
C ILE A 18 -9.51 -7.59 6.99
N GLY A 19 -8.45 -6.80 7.16
CA GLY A 19 -7.07 -7.22 6.91
C GLY A 19 -6.11 -6.78 8.01
N THR A 20 -4.90 -7.36 8.00
CA THR A 20 -3.83 -6.99 8.92
C THR A 20 -3.07 -5.79 8.39
N TRP A 21 -3.44 -4.60 8.88
CA TRP A 21 -2.85 -3.34 8.45
C TRP A 21 -1.90 -2.79 9.52
N ARG A 22 -0.64 -2.53 9.15
CA ARG A 22 0.35 -1.90 10.02
C ARG A 22 0.59 -0.47 9.57
N LEU A 23 0.71 0.45 10.54
CA LEU A 23 1.14 1.82 10.25
C LEU A 23 2.45 1.77 9.50
N GLN A 24 2.52 2.47 8.37
CA GLN A 24 3.77 2.62 7.65
C GLN A 24 4.75 3.36 8.55
N SER A 25 5.86 2.70 8.92
CA SER A 25 6.92 3.37 9.68
C SER A 25 7.48 4.51 8.84
N PRO A 26 7.62 5.73 9.40
CA PRO A 26 8.20 6.86 8.68
C PRO A 26 9.67 6.61 8.28
N GLU A 27 10.34 5.65 8.92
CA GLU A 27 11.72 5.26 8.64
C GLU A 27 11.85 4.36 7.41
N ILE A 28 10.77 3.71 6.97
CA ILE A 28 10.77 2.88 5.77
C ILE A 28 10.31 3.76 4.61
N PRO A 29 11.25 4.18 3.72
CA PRO A 29 10.89 5.00 2.59
C PRO A 29 9.92 4.25 1.67
N LEU A 30 8.93 4.96 1.15
CA LEU A 30 8.10 4.45 0.08
C LEU A 30 8.93 4.34 -1.20
N PRO A 31 8.62 3.38 -2.10
CA PRO A 31 9.20 3.35 -3.43
C PRO A 31 9.02 4.71 -4.12
N LYS A 32 10.08 5.19 -4.80
CA LYS A 32 10.09 6.52 -5.44
C LYS A 32 9.00 6.67 -6.50
N GLU A 33 8.59 5.56 -7.10
CA GLU A 33 7.54 5.48 -8.12
C GLU A 33 6.16 5.84 -7.55
N LEU A 34 5.97 5.72 -6.23
CA LEU A 34 4.76 6.14 -5.56
C LEU A 34 4.81 7.62 -5.16
N ASP A 35 5.98 8.23 -4.96
CA ASP A 35 6.09 9.63 -4.48
C ASP A 35 5.31 10.61 -5.40
N SER A 36 5.22 10.34 -6.71
CA SER A 36 4.45 11.16 -7.66
C SER A 36 2.95 10.88 -7.69
N LEU A 37 2.53 9.73 -7.14
CA LEU A 37 1.15 9.28 -7.09
C LEU A 37 0.48 9.63 -5.75
N LEU A 38 1.28 9.85 -4.72
CA LEU A 38 0.80 10.10 -3.36
C LEU A 38 0.52 11.60 -3.18
N ASP A 39 -0.76 11.98 -3.22
CA ASP A 39 -1.19 13.36 -3.04
C ASP A 39 -0.82 13.95 -1.66
N ARG A 40 -0.67 13.11 -0.61
CA ARG A 40 -0.35 13.56 0.77
C ARG A 40 0.36 12.49 1.59
N ARG A 41 1.46 12.81 2.28
CA ARG A 41 2.07 11.90 3.27
C ARG A 41 1.22 11.85 4.55
N GLY A 42 0.16 11.02 4.55
CA GLY A 42 -0.77 10.83 5.68
C GLY A 42 -0.55 9.55 6.49
N SER A 43 -1.55 9.14 7.28
CA SER A 43 -1.53 7.96 8.15
C SER A 43 -1.71 6.66 7.35
N TRP A 44 -0.73 6.35 6.52
CA TRP A 44 -0.76 5.19 5.65
C TRP A 44 -0.67 3.88 6.42
N VAL A 45 -1.33 2.86 5.89
CA VAL A 45 -1.15 1.49 6.38
C VAL A 45 -0.79 0.53 5.26
N ARG A 46 0.15 -0.38 5.56
CA ARG A 46 0.56 -1.49 4.70
C ARG A 46 -0.02 -2.81 5.20
N SER A 47 -0.23 -3.75 4.29
CA SER A 47 -0.70 -5.09 4.62
C SER A 47 0.50 -6.04 4.79
N GLY A 48 0.86 -6.39 6.02
CA GLY A 48 2.02 -7.26 6.28
C GLY A 48 1.88 -8.66 5.66
N ASP A 49 0.68 -9.24 5.76
CA ASP A 49 0.37 -10.60 5.27
C ASP A 49 0.49 -10.73 3.74
N LEU A 50 0.38 -9.62 3.00
CA LEU A 50 0.53 -9.60 1.53
C LEU A 50 1.98 -9.34 1.09
N GLU A 51 2.85 -8.91 2.01
CA GLU A 51 4.27 -8.65 1.76
C GLU A 51 5.17 -9.81 2.20
N GLU A 52 4.90 -10.44 3.35
CA GLU A 52 5.74 -11.53 3.91
C GLU A 52 5.47 -12.90 3.26
N ASP A 53 4.22 -13.22 2.94
CA ASP A 53 3.83 -14.49 2.31
C ASP A 53 3.68 -14.40 0.77
N GLY A 54 3.97 -13.22 0.21
CA GLY A 54 3.83 -12.96 -1.22
C GLY A 54 4.90 -13.69 -2.05
N VAL A 55 4.48 -14.36 -3.12
CA VAL A 55 5.42 -14.84 -4.15
C VAL A 55 6.16 -13.69 -4.80
N GLU A 56 7.28 -14.00 -5.43
CA GLU A 56 8.05 -13.03 -6.20
C GLU A 56 7.20 -12.29 -7.24
N GLY A 57 7.27 -10.94 -7.21
CA GLY A 57 6.44 -10.07 -8.05
C GLY A 57 5.00 -9.83 -7.54
N SER A 58 4.66 -10.27 -6.32
CA SER A 58 3.37 -9.93 -5.70
C SER A 58 3.20 -8.43 -5.52
N PRO A 59 1.98 -7.90 -5.74
CA PRO A 59 1.70 -6.50 -5.49
C PRO A 59 1.71 -6.21 -3.98
N HIS A 60 2.48 -5.21 -3.60
CA HIS A 60 2.41 -4.54 -2.32
C HIS A 60 1.25 -3.55 -2.32
N PHE A 61 0.70 -3.26 -1.14
CA PHE A 61 -0.47 -2.40 -1.00
C PHE A 61 -0.26 -1.35 0.10
N LEU A 62 -0.67 -0.11 -0.20
CA LEU A 62 -0.72 1.01 0.75
C LEU A 62 -2.11 1.62 0.72
N LEU A 63 -2.79 1.62 1.85
CA LEU A 63 -4.15 2.14 1.97
C LEU A 63 -4.14 3.57 2.55
N ASN A 64 -4.77 4.50 1.85
CA ASN A 64 -5.10 5.83 2.36
C ASN A 64 -6.53 5.84 2.89
N LEU A 65 -6.69 6.05 4.20
CA LEU A 65 -8.02 6.24 4.77
C LEU A 65 -8.61 7.60 4.40
N ASP A 66 -7.79 8.65 4.45
CA ASP A 66 -8.23 10.04 4.27
C ASP A 66 -8.64 10.31 2.82
N ALA A 67 -7.87 9.77 1.87
CA ALA A 67 -8.15 9.90 0.43
C ALA A 67 -9.05 8.78 -0.11
N ASN A 68 -9.42 7.81 0.73
CA ASN A 68 -10.20 6.63 0.36
C ASN A 68 -9.66 5.94 -0.90
N ALA A 69 -8.36 5.61 -0.88
CA ALA A 69 -7.63 5.12 -2.04
C ALA A 69 -6.69 3.96 -1.67
N LEU A 70 -6.49 3.03 -2.60
CA LEU A 70 -5.56 1.92 -2.49
C LEU A 70 -4.45 2.06 -3.54
N TYR A 71 -3.22 2.17 -3.08
CA TYR A 71 -2.03 2.19 -3.93
C TYR A 71 -1.45 0.79 -4.00
N PHE A 72 -1.00 0.39 -5.18
CA PHE A 72 -0.40 -0.93 -5.38
C PHE A 72 0.81 -0.88 -6.31
N TRP A 73 1.83 -1.67 -6.01
CA TRP A 73 3.05 -1.78 -6.82
C TRP A 73 3.69 -3.16 -6.67
N ALA A 74 4.30 -3.68 -7.73
CA ALA A 74 4.85 -5.05 -7.76
C ALA A 74 6.34 -5.16 -7.32
N VAL A 75 6.92 -4.10 -6.77
CA VAL A 75 8.36 -4.08 -6.44
C VAL A 75 8.56 -4.74 -5.08
N ASN A 76 8.74 -6.06 -5.09
CA ASN A 76 9.27 -6.79 -3.95
C ASN A 76 10.81 -6.75 -4.01
N PRO A 77 11.51 -6.11 -3.05
CA PRO A 77 12.98 -6.08 -3.04
C PRO A 77 13.61 -7.46 -2.75
N HIS A 78 12.84 -8.47 -2.33
CA HIS A 78 13.29 -9.86 -2.25
C HIS A 78 13.31 -10.58 -3.62
N CYS A 79 12.95 -9.86 -4.68
CA CYS A 79 12.70 -10.36 -6.03
C CYS A 79 13.47 -9.60 -7.11
N GLN A 80 14.58 -8.99 -6.69
CA GLN A 80 15.59 -8.51 -7.61
C GLN A 80 16.70 -9.55 -7.64
N GLN A 81 16.65 -10.42 -8.64
CA GLN A 81 17.86 -11.05 -9.17
C GLN A 81 18.64 -10.03 -9.99
#